data_AF-A0A9E1XZF8-F1
#
_entry.id   AF-A0A9E1XZF8-F1
#
_cell.length_a   1.000
_cell.length_b   1.000
_cell.length_c   1.000
_cell.angle_alpha   90.00
_cell.angle_beta   90.00
_cell.angle_gamma   90.00
#
_symmetry.space_group_name_H-M   'P 1'
#
loop_
_entity.id
_entity.type
_entity.pdbx_description
1 polymer ?
#
loop_
_entity_poly.entity_id
_entity_poly.type
_entity_poly.pdbx_seq_one_letter_code
_entity_poly.pdbx_strand_id
1 'polypeptide(L)'
;MIQKCMMGILSFCWGASFDLLAGQETTWQVTPKFKINYPALQEVSGISRSQRFEDVFWVHNDSGDEARVFAINRQGDVIYPEFLPFHGQQSRPGRR
;
A
#
# COMPACT_ATOMS: atom_id res chain seq x y z
N MET A 1 32.03 68.22 -3.55
CA MET A 1 30.61 68.63 -3.44
C MET A 1 30.05 68.82 -4.85
N ILE A 2 28.74 68.55 -5.02
CA ILE A 2 27.89 68.75 -6.21
C ILE A 2 27.65 67.49 -7.08
N GLN A 3 26.82 66.60 -6.53
CA GLN A 3 25.47 66.25 -7.01
C GLN A 3 25.23 66.18 -8.52
N LYS A 4 24.74 65.01 -8.97
CA LYS A 4 23.62 64.87 -9.92
C LYS A 4 22.92 63.53 -9.72
N CYS A 5 21.68 63.62 -9.25
CA CYS A 5 20.68 62.56 -9.24
C CYS A 5 20.47 61.98 -10.64
N MET A 6 20.22 60.67 -10.73
CA MET A 6 19.40 60.12 -11.81
C MET A 6 18.48 59.04 -11.23
N MET A 7 17.19 59.31 -11.32
CA MET A 7 16.08 58.45 -10.95
C MET A 7 15.51 57.85 -12.23
N GLY A 8 15.22 56.54 -12.22
CA GLY A 8 14.24 55.89 -13.10
C GLY A 8 14.72 55.53 -14.51
N ILE A 9 14.15 54.57 -15.24
CA ILE A 9 12.95 53.74 -15.08
C ILE A 9 13.09 52.59 -16.11
N LEU A 10 12.72 51.37 -15.69
CA LEU A 10 12.21 50.21 -16.45
C LEU A 10 12.68 49.99 -17.91
N SER A 11 13.37 48.87 -18.15
CA SER A 11 13.34 48.22 -19.47
C SER A 11 13.27 46.69 -19.32
N PHE A 12 12.04 46.20 -19.41
CA PHE A 12 11.55 44.94 -19.97
C PHE A 12 12.59 43.80 -20.11
N CYS A 13 12.61 42.88 -19.14
CA CYS A 13 13.36 41.63 -19.24
C CYS A 13 12.78 40.76 -20.37
N TRP A 14 13.54 40.68 -21.47
CA TRP A 14 13.34 39.69 -22.52
C TRP A 14 13.81 38.34 -21.99
N GLY A 15 12.86 37.54 -21.52
CA GLY A 15 13.10 36.18 -21.07
C GLY A 15 11.81 35.41 -21.24
N ALA A 16 11.59 34.84 -22.43
CA ALA A 16 10.60 33.80 -22.58
C ALA A 16 11.15 32.57 -21.82
N SER A 17 10.93 32.54 -20.51
CA SER A 17 11.06 31.32 -19.72
C SER A 17 9.96 30.38 -20.19
N PHE A 18 10.28 29.54 -21.17
CA PHE A 18 9.55 28.31 -21.39
C PHE A 18 9.88 27.39 -20.21
N ASP A 19 9.23 27.67 -19.07
CA ASP A 19 9.23 26.73 -17.96
C ASP A 19 8.39 25.52 -18.40
N LEU A 20 9.13 24.55 -18.92
CA LEU A 20 8.69 23.19 -19.17
C LEU A 20 7.93 22.70 -17.93
N LEU A 21 6.60 22.60 -18.02
CA LEU A 21 5.83 21.76 -17.10
C LEU A 21 6.26 20.31 -17.33
N ALA A 22 7.40 19.92 -16.75
CA ALA A 22 7.70 18.52 -16.51
C ALA A 22 6.54 17.98 -15.68
N GLY A 23 5.78 17.04 -16.25
CA GLY A 23 4.62 16.44 -15.62
C GLY A 23 5.00 15.95 -14.22
N GLN A 24 4.25 16.38 -13.20
CA GLN A 24 4.46 15.89 -11.85
C GLN A 24 4.16 14.39 -11.85
N GLU A 25 5.18 13.55 -11.67
CA GLU A 25 4.98 12.14 -11.38
C GLU A 25 4.25 12.03 -10.03
N THR A 26 3.03 11.52 -10.04
CA THR A 26 2.32 11.17 -8.81
C THR A 26 3.06 10.02 -8.14
N THR A 27 3.88 10.34 -7.13
CA THR A 27 4.49 9.31 -6.27
C THR A 27 3.39 8.62 -5.48
N TRP A 28 3.13 7.35 -5.77
CA TRP A 28 2.24 6.52 -4.95
C TRP A 28 2.79 6.40 -3.53
N GLN A 29 2.05 6.94 -2.55
CA GLN A 29 2.41 6.79 -1.14
C GLN A 29 1.85 5.47 -0.61
N VAL A 30 2.71 4.46 -0.51
CA VAL A 30 2.36 3.14 0.03
C VAL A 30 2.59 3.14 1.53
N THR A 31 1.52 3.07 2.33
CA THR A 31 1.61 2.88 3.79
C THR A 31 1.22 1.45 4.15
N PRO A 32 2.13 0.62 4.71
CA PRO A 32 1.78 -0.72 5.14
C PRO A 32 0.75 -0.67 6.28
N LYS A 33 -0.31 -1.47 6.19
CA LYS A 33 -1.39 -1.52 7.21
C LYS A 33 -1.22 -2.65 8.21
N PHE A 34 -0.83 -3.83 7.74
CA PHE A 34 -0.58 -5.01 8.56
C PHE A 34 0.42 -5.94 7.87
N LYS A 35 0.93 -6.91 8.62
CA LYS A 35 1.82 -7.95 8.11
C LYS A 35 1.16 -9.30 8.33
N ILE A 36 1.09 -10.11 7.27
CA ILE A 36 0.64 -11.51 7.39
C ILE A 36 1.84 -12.34 7.84
N ASN A 37 1.72 -13.03 8.97
CA ASN A 37 2.76 -13.92 9.50
C ASN A 37 2.21 -15.34 9.65
N TYR A 38 2.00 -15.98 8.52
CA TYR A 38 1.38 -17.30 8.46
C TYR A 38 2.10 -18.18 7.43
N PRO A 39 2.65 -19.36 7.81
CA PRO A 39 3.55 -20.12 6.94
C PRO A 39 2.99 -20.51 5.56
N ALA A 40 1.68 -20.73 5.44
CA ALA A 40 1.05 -21.06 4.15
C ALA A 40 0.71 -19.82 3.29
N LEU A 41 0.95 -18.62 3.81
CA LEU A 41 0.76 -17.32 3.16
C LEU A 41 2.09 -16.54 3.11
N GLN A 42 3.21 -17.23 2.87
CA GLN A 42 4.50 -16.58 2.66
C GLN A 42 4.55 -15.82 1.33
N GLU A 43 3.70 -16.19 0.39
CA GLU A 43 3.40 -15.45 -0.84
C GLU A 43 1.87 -15.32 -0.96
N VAL A 44 1.41 -14.17 -1.46
CA VAL A 44 -0.02 -13.86 -1.65
C VAL A 44 -0.19 -13.29 -3.04
N SER A 45 -0.84 -14.08 -3.90
CA SER A 45 -1.04 -13.72 -5.30
C SER A 45 -2.21 -12.74 -5.46
N GLY A 46 -3.15 -12.71 -4.52
CA GLY A 46 -4.25 -11.75 -4.52
C GLY A 46 -4.93 -11.54 -3.15
N ILE A 47 -5.54 -10.36 -3.01
CA ILE A 47 -6.31 -9.95 -1.82
C ILE A 47 -7.57 -9.17 -2.23
N SER A 48 -8.68 -9.42 -1.55
CA SER A 48 -9.92 -8.66 -1.72
C SER A 48 -10.62 -8.43 -0.38
N ARG A 49 -11.17 -7.24 -0.16
CA ARG A 49 -11.97 -6.94 1.04
C ARG A 49 -13.33 -7.64 0.93
N SER A 50 -13.76 -8.28 2.01
CA SER A 50 -15.09 -8.87 2.09
C SER A 50 -16.17 -7.80 1.99
N GLN A 51 -17.20 -8.06 1.18
CA GLN A 51 -18.39 -7.21 1.08
C GLN A 51 -19.33 -7.36 2.29
N ARG A 52 -19.28 -8.51 2.97
CA ARG A 52 -20.17 -8.84 4.09
C ARG A 52 -19.58 -8.47 5.44
N PHE A 53 -18.26 -8.58 5.59
CA PHE A 53 -17.59 -8.43 6.87
C PHE A 53 -16.52 -7.34 6.73
N GLU A 54 -16.75 -6.20 7.40
CA GLU A 54 -15.97 -4.98 7.20
C GLU A 54 -14.44 -5.18 7.38
N ASP A 55 -14.08 -6.11 8.28
CA ASP A 55 -12.73 -6.28 8.81
C ASP A 55 -12.02 -7.51 8.25
N VAL A 56 -12.66 -8.16 7.27
CA VAL A 56 -12.19 -9.41 6.69
C VAL A 56 -11.68 -9.17 5.29
N PHE A 57 -10.55 -9.79 5.01
CA PHE A 57 -9.98 -9.87 3.67
C PHE A 57 -9.85 -11.32 3.27
N TRP A 58 -10.20 -11.60 2.02
CA TRP A 58 -9.96 -12.88 1.37
C TRP A 58 -8.62 -12.83 0.66
N VAL A 59 -7.74 -13.78 0.95
CA VAL A 59 -6.44 -13.93 0.29
C VAL A 59 -6.34 -15.31 -0.35
N HIS A 60 -5.70 -15.38 -1.50
CA HIS A 60 -5.33 -16.65 -2.11
C HIS A 60 -3.84 -16.69 -2.41
N ASN A 61 -3.30 -17.89 -2.28
CA ASN A 61 -2.01 -18.27 -2.82
C ASN A 61 -2.27 -19.42 -3.80
N ASP A 62 -1.87 -19.23 -5.05
CA ASP A 62 -1.95 -20.22 -6.12
C ASP A 62 -0.58 -20.44 -6.80
N SER A 63 0.51 -19.97 -6.19
CA SER A 63 1.88 -20.13 -6.70
C SER A 63 2.80 -20.82 -5.69
N GLY A 64 3.75 -21.63 -6.18
CA GLY A 64 4.81 -22.22 -5.35
C GLY A 64 4.44 -23.44 -4.48
N ASP A 65 3.16 -23.70 -4.19
CA ASP A 65 2.70 -24.94 -3.53
C ASP A 65 1.25 -25.39 -3.89
N GLU A 66 0.31 -25.35 -2.94
CA GLU A 66 -1.09 -25.77 -3.09
C GLU A 66 -2.00 -24.54 -3.11
N ALA A 67 -2.93 -24.52 -4.08
CA ALA A 67 -3.94 -23.49 -4.20
C ALA A 67 -4.88 -23.49 -2.98
N ARG A 68 -4.86 -22.41 -2.19
CA ARG A 68 -5.65 -22.28 -0.95
C ARG A 68 -6.22 -20.87 -0.80
N VAL A 69 -7.36 -20.78 -0.12
CA VAL A 69 -8.05 -19.52 0.19
C VAL A 69 -8.14 -19.36 1.70
N PHE A 70 -7.82 -18.18 2.20
CA PHE A 70 -7.89 -17.84 3.62
C PHE A 70 -8.68 -16.56 3.84
N ALA A 71 -9.35 -16.46 4.99
CA ALA A 71 -9.85 -15.21 5.52
C ALA A 71 -8.83 -14.67 6.54
N ILE A 72 -8.54 -13.36 6.48
CA ILE A 72 -7.68 -12.67 7.46
C ILE A 72 -8.38 -11.44 8.05
N ASN A 73 -8.03 -11.05 9.28
CA ASN A 73 -8.52 -9.84 9.93
C ASN A 73 -7.65 -8.60 9.58
N ARG A 74 -8.02 -7.42 10.12
CA ARG A 74 -7.25 -6.16 9.96
C ARG A 74 -5.86 -6.18 10.61
N GLN A 75 -5.52 -7.19 11.39
CA GLN A 75 -4.22 -7.40 12.03
C GLN A 75 -3.32 -8.33 11.21
N GLY A 76 -3.85 -9.00 10.19
CA GLY A 76 -3.13 -9.98 9.37
C GLY A 76 -3.18 -11.41 9.90
N ASP A 77 -4.04 -11.69 10.89
CA ASP A 77 -4.23 -13.03 11.44
C ASP A 77 -5.25 -13.82 10.61
N VAL A 78 -4.97 -15.11 10.39
CA VAL A 78 -5.93 -16.02 9.76
C VAL A 78 -7.12 -16.29 10.68
N ILE A 79 -8.31 -16.15 10.12
CA ILE A 79 -9.58 -16.43 10.78
C ILE A 79 -9.92 -17.90 10.56
N TYR A 80 -10.01 -18.65 11.65
CA TYR A 80 -10.51 -20.02 11.64
C TYR A 80 -11.91 -20.05 12.22
N PRO A 81 -12.91 -20.52 11.47
CA PRO A 81 -14.18 -20.83 12.08
C PRO A 81 -14.00 -22.04 13.01
N GLU A 82 -14.60 -21.97 14.20
CA GLU A 82 -14.53 -23.02 15.22
C GLU A 82 -15.06 -24.39 14.72
N PHE A 83 -15.93 -24.37 13.72
CA PHE A 83 -16.55 -25.59 13.18
C PHE A 83 -15.72 -26.31 12.11
N LEU A 84 -14.63 -25.72 11.60
CA LEU A 84 -13.80 -26.41 10.61
C LEU A 84 -12.78 -27.31 11.30
N PRO A 85 -12.69 -28.60 10.93
CA PRO A 85 -11.56 -29.43 11.30
C PRO A 85 -10.27 -28.78 10.83
N PHE A 86 -9.23 -28.87 11.64
CA PHE A 86 -7.93 -28.31 11.30
C PHE A 86 -7.31 -29.06 10.10
N HIS A 87 -7.32 -28.45 8.91
CA HIS A 87 -6.90 -29.07 7.65
C HIS A 87 -5.42 -28.82 7.28
N GLY A 88 -4.50 -29.11 8.22
CA GLY A 88 -3.11 -29.37 7.81
C GLY A 88 -2.10 -28.23 7.91
N GLN A 89 -2.24 -27.32 8.87
CA GLN A 89 -1.02 -26.73 9.44
C GLN A 89 -0.52 -27.59 10.61
N GLN A 90 0.65 -27.30 11.17
CA GLN A 90 1.09 -28.02 12.38
C GLN A 90 0.19 -27.64 13.56
N SER A 91 -0.27 -28.64 14.30
CA SER A 91 -1.05 -28.45 15.53
C SER A 91 -0.30 -27.49 16.47
N ARG A 92 -0.94 -26.38 16.82
CA ARG A 92 -0.45 -25.49 17.89
C ARG A 92 -0.97 -26.04 19.22
N PRO A 93 -0.10 -26.33 20.21
CA PRO A 93 -0.56 -26.76 21.52
C PRO A 93 -1.53 -25.74 22.12
N GLY A 94 -2.74 -26.17 22.50
CA GLY A 94 -3.68 -25.35 23.28
C GLY A 94 -4.96 -24.89 22.58
N ARG A 95 -5.30 -25.36 21.37
CA ARG A 95 -6.66 -25.21 20.82
C ARG A 95 -7.27 -26.57 20.50
N ARG A 96 -8.50 -26.78 20.97
CA ARG A 96 -9.36 -27.93 20.63
C ARG A 96 -10.06 -27.70 19.31
#